data_AF-E4Y9B6-F1
#
_entry.id   AF-E4Y9B6-F1
#
_cell.length_a   1.000
_cell.length_b   1.000
_cell.length_c   1.000
_cell.angle_alpha   90.00
_cell.angle_beta   90.00
_cell.angle_gamma   90.00
#
_symmetry.space_group_name_H-M   'P 1'
#
loop_
_entity.id
_entity.type
_entity.pdbx_description
1 polymer ?
#
loop_
_entity_poly.entity_id
_entity_poly.type
_entity_poly.pdbx_seq_one_letter_code
_entity_poly.pdbx_strand_id
1 'polypeptide(L)'
;MLEFSILAILATCIAGMIQVATSKRENLPVWERENRKNEIEKWLEGFLAKLKRTSTRTEKCRLILAVERMQFEDYTFAGWWQHVRFGEKNMEIFLNNEILQKIKITEFQKQILTSNGSLKNQLIGHSEIKEEKGEWKIPAELKTKIISQGGEALVFSEKFGIYETAVRIQIFDPILFTDEFGLDLLTWKIYFEKDYEKAVNKDESGKENQMPKHENIIKNFVNIELFHKKDLKKDDCIGWITIMEKAEEDLRTVLKDEKIGLEKRKKIADGIVDGFVYLQKIGIDHYDQKLENVLLINGIPKIIDFGLIRDLTGRSGYREMGYARKGSKFRNEIALSAATPGFAYQRQFTFGNAYKVDNLYYFLFCDWKSSWTLLYKPIDEKEKKEIDKIVQKCNASSIHKIKEHNFSLLREITSIISIPSSSSRFCLDDPNLTKSVQVSSLKQNATKCVNQDLENVTKNVLNQKSSNLCVPISVATLLRFAIKNDLGFKDEYDDYSAEKILSSLILIVYPRSMAGLNLNPNQEETEFQFNEIELLLERLCKKTYLMETGWQIIRQLAWDEKDQPKKSTCKFEKGKIKYYFIIQKVILN
;
A
#
# COMPACT_ATOMS: atom_id res chain seq x y z
N MET A 1 -51.54 -47.90 -27.13
CA MET A 1 -51.56 -46.42 -27.30
C MET A 1 -51.42 -45.66 -25.98
N LEU A 2 -52.07 -46.08 -24.89
CA LEU A 2 -52.00 -45.38 -23.59
C LEU A 2 -50.58 -45.30 -22.97
N GLU A 3 -49.77 -46.35 -23.10
CA GLU A 3 -48.41 -46.41 -22.53
C GLU A 3 -47.42 -45.45 -23.21
N PHE A 4 -47.54 -45.24 -24.52
CA PHE A 4 -46.70 -44.29 -25.26
C PHE A 4 -47.00 -42.83 -24.88
N SER A 5 -48.25 -42.51 -24.57
CA SER A 5 -48.66 -41.17 -24.12
C SER A 5 -48.13 -40.84 -22.72
N ILE A 6 -48.09 -41.83 -21.82
CA ILE A 6 -47.54 -41.65 -20.46
C ILE A 6 -46.03 -41.43 -20.50
N LEU A 7 -45.30 -42.20 -21.31
CA LEU A 7 -43.86 -42.04 -21.51
C LEU A 7 -43.49 -40.68 -22.12
N ALA A 8 -44.26 -40.21 -23.10
CA ALA A 8 -44.07 -38.89 -23.70
C ALA A 8 -44.27 -37.77 -22.67
N ILE A 9 -45.34 -37.83 -21.87
CA ILE A 9 -45.62 -36.84 -20.82
C ILE A 9 -44.50 -36.83 -19.77
N LEU A 10 -44.05 -38.00 -19.29
CA LEU A 10 -42.93 -38.13 -18.37
C LEU A 10 -41.63 -37.54 -18.94
N ALA A 11 -41.32 -37.80 -20.22
CA ALA A 11 -40.14 -37.24 -20.88
C ALA A 11 -40.20 -35.72 -20.97
N THR A 12 -41.34 -35.11 -21.32
CA THR A 12 -41.51 -33.64 -21.30
C THR A 12 -41.45 -33.05 -19.90
N CYS A 13 -42.01 -33.71 -18.88
CA CYS A 13 -41.93 -33.27 -17.49
C CYS A 13 -40.48 -33.33 -16.99
N ILE A 14 -39.74 -34.39 -17.30
CA ILE A 14 -38.31 -34.51 -16.97
C ILE A 14 -37.49 -33.45 -17.71
N ALA A 15 -37.74 -33.24 -19.01
CA ALA A 15 -37.06 -32.20 -19.78
C ALA A 15 -37.33 -30.79 -19.24
N GLY A 16 -38.59 -30.50 -18.86
CA GLY A 16 -38.97 -29.25 -18.21
C GLY A 16 -38.33 -29.06 -16.84
N MET A 17 -38.28 -30.12 -16.02
CA MET A 17 -37.59 -30.10 -14.72
C MET A 17 -36.07 -29.90 -14.88
N ILE A 18 -35.46 -30.55 -15.88
CA ILE A 18 -34.04 -30.35 -16.22
C ILE A 18 -33.81 -28.90 -16.67
N GLN A 19 -34.65 -28.35 -17.55
CA GLN A 19 -34.50 -26.98 -18.02
C GLN A 19 -34.67 -25.94 -16.90
N VAL A 20 -35.62 -26.15 -15.98
CA VAL A 20 -35.80 -25.30 -14.78
C VAL A 20 -34.63 -25.46 -13.80
N ALA A 21 -34.11 -26.67 -13.62
CA ALA A 21 -32.95 -26.91 -12.78
C ALA A 21 -31.68 -26.28 -13.38
N THR A 22 -31.50 -26.36 -14.71
CA THR A 22 -30.38 -25.74 -15.42
C THR A 22 -30.47 -24.22 -15.38
N SER A 23 -31.64 -23.61 -15.59
CA SER A 23 -31.80 -22.15 -15.48
C SER A 23 -31.60 -21.64 -14.05
N LYS A 24 -32.07 -22.37 -13.03
CA LYS A 24 -31.78 -22.07 -11.62
C LYS A 24 -30.28 -22.19 -11.31
N ARG A 25 -29.59 -23.18 -11.89
CA ARG A 25 -28.15 -23.39 -11.72
C ARG A 25 -27.32 -22.32 -12.43
N GLU A 26 -27.75 -21.84 -13.59
CA GLU A 26 -27.11 -20.74 -14.32
C GLU A 26 -27.21 -19.41 -13.56
N ASN A 27 -28.29 -19.20 -12.79
CA ASN A 27 -28.49 -18.02 -11.97
C ASN A 27 -27.63 -17.99 -10.68
N LEU A 28 -27.12 -19.13 -10.21
CA LEU A 28 -26.20 -19.15 -9.07
C LEU A 28 -24.79 -18.72 -9.50
N PRO A 29 -24.07 -17.94 -8.67
CA PRO A 29 -22.67 -17.64 -8.90
C PRO A 29 -21.83 -18.92 -9.00
N VAL A 30 -20.79 -18.90 -9.84
CA VAL A 30 -19.93 -20.09 -10.11
C VAL A 30 -19.37 -20.70 -8.82
N TRP A 31 -18.97 -19.88 -7.85
CA TRP A 31 -18.43 -20.32 -6.56
C TRP A 31 -19.47 -20.96 -5.62
N GLU A 32 -20.76 -20.82 -5.89
CA GLU A 32 -21.83 -21.45 -5.11
C GLU A 32 -22.20 -22.84 -5.63
N ARG A 33 -21.90 -23.13 -6.90
CA ARG A 33 -22.25 -24.40 -7.57
C ARG A 33 -21.51 -25.61 -6.98
N GLU A 34 -22.07 -26.80 -7.16
CA GLU A 34 -21.47 -28.06 -6.68
C GLU A 34 -20.13 -28.35 -7.37
N ASN A 35 -20.05 -28.17 -8.68
CA ASN A 35 -18.86 -28.35 -9.51
C ASN A 35 -17.96 -27.11 -9.60
N ARG A 36 -18.10 -26.16 -8.65
CA ARG A 36 -17.36 -24.87 -8.63
C ARG A 36 -15.87 -25.01 -8.88
N LYS A 37 -15.24 -26.03 -8.30
CA LYS A 37 -13.80 -26.24 -8.37
C LYS A 37 -13.36 -26.52 -9.81
N ASN A 38 -14.03 -27.48 -10.47
CA ASN A 38 -13.72 -27.83 -11.85
C ASN A 38 -13.99 -26.67 -12.81
N GLU A 39 -15.05 -25.86 -12.58
CA GLU A 39 -15.34 -24.68 -13.41
C GLU A 39 -14.24 -23.62 -13.27
N ILE A 40 -13.81 -23.30 -12.03
CA ILE A 40 -12.73 -22.34 -11.78
C ILE A 40 -11.39 -22.87 -12.30
N GLU A 41 -11.07 -24.14 -12.13
CA GLU A 41 -9.83 -24.75 -12.64
C GLU A 41 -9.76 -24.65 -14.18
N LYS A 42 -10.85 -25.00 -14.87
CA LYS A 42 -10.92 -24.90 -16.33
C LYS A 42 -10.77 -23.46 -16.82
N TRP A 43 -11.42 -22.50 -16.15
CA TRP A 43 -11.25 -21.09 -16.47
C TRP A 43 -9.80 -20.63 -16.21
N LEU A 44 -9.23 -21.01 -15.06
CA LEU A 44 -7.91 -20.61 -14.63
C LEU A 44 -6.83 -21.06 -15.61
N GLU A 45 -6.85 -22.31 -16.07
CA GLU A 45 -5.89 -22.81 -17.06
C GLU A 45 -5.88 -21.97 -18.33
N GLY A 46 -7.07 -21.70 -18.88
CA GLY A 46 -7.22 -20.87 -20.08
C GLY A 46 -6.87 -19.39 -19.84
N PHE A 47 -7.12 -18.88 -18.64
CA PHE A 47 -6.82 -17.50 -18.26
C PHE A 47 -5.32 -17.28 -18.07
N LEU A 48 -4.66 -18.14 -17.29
CA LEU A 48 -3.22 -18.08 -17.03
C LEU A 48 -2.40 -18.22 -18.32
N ALA A 49 -2.85 -19.01 -19.29
CA ALA A 49 -2.17 -19.18 -20.58
C ALA A 49 -2.04 -17.87 -21.37
N LYS A 50 -2.92 -16.91 -21.11
CA LYS A 50 -2.97 -15.60 -21.77
C LYS A 50 -2.11 -14.55 -21.07
N LEU A 51 -1.72 -14.79 -19.83
CA LEU A 51 -0.89 -13.87 -19.06
C LEU A 51 0.56 -14.02 -19.48
N LYS A 52 1.17 -12.90 -19.86
CA LYS A 52 2.58 -12.82 -20.22
C LYS A 52 3.16 -11.53 -19.68
N ARG A 53 4.43 -11.57 -19.27
CA ARG A 53 5.17 -10.37 -18.86
C ARG A 53 6.66 -10.50 -19.13
N THR A 54 7.36 -9.37 -19.04
CA THR A 54 8.82 -9.34 -18.86
C THR A 54 9.17 -9.07 -17.39
N SER A 55 10.43 -9.31 -17.04
CA SER A 55 11.00 -8.98 -15.74
C SER A 55 12.46 -8.56 -15.90
N THR A 56 12.89 -7.53 -15.19
CA THR A 56 14.29 -7.08 -15.09
C THR A 56 14.94 -7.52 -13.78
N ARG A 57 14.18 -8.11 -12.84
CA ARG A 57 14.80 -8.71 -11.64
C ARG A 57 15.77 -9.81 -12.05
N THR A 58 16.92 -9.82 -11.39
CA THR A 58 17.90 -10.91 -11.49
C THR A 58 17.57 -12.02 -10.49
N GLU A 59 18.23 -13.17 -10.62
CA GLU A 59 18.19 -14.27 -9.66
C GLU A 59 18.49 -13.80 -8.24
N LYS A 60 19.49 -12.92 -8.08
CA LYS A 60 19.81 -12.30 -6.79
C LYS A 60 18.62 -11.53 -6.21
N CYS A 61 17.93 -10.72 -7.01
CA CYS A 61 16.75 -9.98 -6.55
C CYS A 61 15.61 -10.93 -6.15
N ARG A 62 15.42 -12.02 -6.89
CA ARG A 62 14.39 -13.04 -6.61
C ARG A 62 14.66 -13.77 -5.30
N LEU A 63 15.93 -14.10 -5.01
CA LEU A 63 16.31 -14.66 -3.70
C LEU A 63 15.97 -13.70 -2.55
N ILE A 64 16.24 -12.40 -2.70
CA ILE A 64 15.87 -11.38 -1.70
C ILE A 64 14.35 -11.33 -1.49
N LEU A 65 13.57 -11.26 -2.57
CA LEU A 65 12.09 -11.27 -2.50
C LEU A 65 11.56 -12.56 -1.87
N ALA A 66 12.20 -13.70 -2.12
CA ALA A 66 11.80 -14.96 -1.52
C ALA A 66 11.95 -14.94 0.01
N VAL A 67 12.97 -14.28 0.56
CA VAL A 67 13.12 -14.11 2.02
C VAL A 67 11.94 -13.33 2.62
N GLU A 68 11.45 -12.27 1.95
CA GLU A 68 10.32 -11.46 2.44
C GLU A 68 9.00 -12.24 2.56
N ARG A 69 8.85 -13.34 1.82
CA ARG A 69 7.67 -14.22 1.86
C ARG A 69 7.76 -15.31 2.92
N MET A 70 8.91 -15.47 3.57
CA MET A 70 9.15 -16.56 4.51
C MET A 70 8.64 -16.26 5.91
N GLN A 71 8.22 -17.32 6.59
CA GLN A 71 7.89 -17.28 8.01
C GLN A 71 9.16 -17.55 8.81
N PHE A 72 9.50 -16.60 9.68
CA PHE A 72 10.60 -16.71 10.65
C PHE A 72 10.08 -17.29 11.96
N GLU A 73 10.99 -17.88 12.75
CA GLU A 73 10.69 -18.40 14.09
C GLU A 73 10.23 -17.26 15.01
N ASP A 74 11.01 -16.19 15.03
CA ASP A 74 10.60 -14.90 15.59
C ASP A 74 10.25 -13.95 14.44
N TYR A 75 9.00 -13.51 14.37
CA TYR A 75 8.56 -12.57 13.35
C TYR A 75 9.20 -11.19 13.51
N THR A 76 9.76 -10.86 14.68
CA THR A 76 10.47 -9.59 14.88
C THR A 76 11.68 -9.47 13.96
N PHE A 77 12.35 -10.59 13.62
CA PHE A 77 13.49 -10.61 12.69
C PHE A 77 13.17 -10.04 11.30
N ALA A 78 11.91 -10.02 10.88
CA ALA A 78 11.49 -9.42 9.61
C ALA A 78 11.79 -7.91 9.55
N GLY A 79 11.82 -7.22 10.70
CA GLY A 79 12.16 -5.80 10.76
C GLY A 79 13.67 -5.52 10.84
N TRP A 80 14.49 -6.55 11.06
CA TRP A 80 15.90 -6.38 11.43
C TRP A 80 16.89 -7.00 10.46
N TRP A 81 16.52 -8.06 9.73
CA TRP A 81 17.47 -8.72 8.84
C TRP A 81 17.98 -7.75 7.76
N GLN A 82 19.29 -7.79 7.52
CA GLN A 82 19.98 -6.91 6.56
C GLN A 82 20.68 -7.70 5.46
N HIS A 83 21.12 -8.92 5.76
CA HIS A 83 21.79 -9.79 4.82
C HIS A 83 21.25 -11.21 4.90
N VAL A 84 21.45 -11.96 3.83
CA VAL A 84 21.11 -13.38 3.73
C VAL A 84 22.24 -14.14 3.04
N ARG A 85 22.46 -15.39 3.45
CA ARG A 85 23.39 -16.32 2.80
C ARG A 85 22.68 -17.63 2.52
N PHE A 86 22.68 -18.08 1.27
CA PHE A 86 22.02 -19.31 0.85
C PHE A 86 23.03 -20.47 0.74
N GLY A 87 22.89 -21.50 1.58
CA GLY A 87 23.63 -22.75 1.48
C GLY A 87 22.92 -23.79 0.60
N GLU A 88 23.32 -25.07 0.71
CA GLU A 88 22.71 -26.13 -0.12
C GLU A 88 21.30 -26.52 0.32
N LYS A 89 21.05 -26.48 1.64
CA LYS A 89 19.79 -26.95 2.26
C LYS A 89 19.09 -25.87 3.07
N ASN A 90 19.86 -24.89 3.55
CA ASN A 90 19.38 -23.86 4.45
C ASN A 90 19.98 -22.51 4.04
N MET A 91 19.26 -21.44 4.34
CA MET A 91 19.73 -20.08 4.31
C MET A 91 19.90 -19.57 5.74
N GLU A 92 20.73 -18.54 5.90
CA GLU A 92 20.98 -17.85 7.16
C GLU A 92 20.70 -16.36 6.94
N ILE A 93 19.95 -15.74 7.85
CA ILE A 93 19.67 -14.29 7.85
C ILE A 93 20.49 -13.60 8.93
N PHE A 94 20.92 -12.36 8.69
CA PHE A 94 21.90 -11.66 9.53
C PHE A 94 21.50 -10.23 9.87
N LEU A 95 21.95 -9.76 11.04
CA LEU A 95 22.00 -8.35 11.47
C LEU A 95 23.42 -8.02 11.91
N ASN A 96 24.06 -6.99 11.36
CA ASN A 96 25.39 -6.53 11.78
C ASN A 96 26.46 -7.65 11.93
N ASN A 97 26.42 -8.67 11.05
CA ASN A 97 27.24 -9.89 11.03
C ASN A 97 26.84 -11.03 11.99
N GLU A 98 25.84 -10.84 12.84
CA GLU A 98 25.28 -11.89 13.69
C GLU A 98 24.20 -12.67 12.94
N ILE A 99 24.22 -14.00 13.06
CA ILE A 99 23.17 -14.87 12.51
C ILE A 99 21.94 -14.74 13.40
N LEU A 100 20.83 -14.28 12.83
CA LEU A 100 19.54 -14.23 13.52
C LEU A 100 18.85 -15.59 13.50
N GLN A 101 18.80 -16.24 12.33
CA GLN A 101 18.10 -17.51 12.16
C GLN A 101 18.66 -18.29 10.95
N LYS A 102 18.53 -19.62 11.02
CA LYS A 102 18.76 -20.55 9.92
C LYS A 102 17.45 -21.20 9.48
N ILE A 103 17.15 -21.13 8.18
CA ILE A 103 15.85 -21.54 7.62
C ILE A 103 16.06 -22.46 6.43
N LYS A 104 15.24 -23.49 6.28
CA LYS A 104 15.29 -24.38 5.11
C LYS A 104 14.92 -23.61 3.84
N ILE A 105 15.70 -23.80 2.77
CA ILE A 105 15.39 -23.17 1.48
C ILE A 105 14.24 -23.88 0.74
N THR A 106 13.45 -23.10 0.02
CA THR A 106 12.28 -23.54 -0.75
C THR A 106 12.71 -24.17 -2.08
N GLU A 107 11.81 -24.92 -2.73
CA GLU A 107 12.11 -25.49 -4.06
C GLU A 107 12.35 -24.41 -5.12
N PHE A 108 11.63 -23.29 -5.01
CA PHE A 108 11.85 -22.13 -5.87
C PHE A 108 13.25 -21.53 -5.68
N GLN A 109 13.69 -21.34 -4.43
CA GLN A 109 15.05 -20.87 -4.12
C GLN A 109 16.13 -21.85 -4.62
N LYS A 110 15.92 -23.16 -4.50
CA LYS A 110 16.84 -24.17 -5.06
C LYS A 110 16.95 -24.08 -6.57
N GLN A 111 15.83 -23.86 -7.27
CA GLN A 111 15.84 -23.68 -8.72
C GLN A 111 16.70 -22.47 -9.10
N ILE A 112 16.51 -21.33 -8.41
CA ILE A 112 17.30 -20.12 -8.64
C ILE A 112 18.80 -20.35 -8.38
N LEU A 113 19.16 -21.05 -7.30
CA LEU A 113 20.57 -21.38 -7.00
C LEU A 113 21.17 -22.39 -7.99
N THR A 114 20.33 -23.21 -8.61
CA THR A 114 20.78 -24.15 -9.66
C THR A 114 21.04 -23.40 -10.97
N SER A 115 20.20 -22.43 -11.34
CA SER A 115 20.43 -21.60 -12.53
C SER A 115 21.63 -20.66 -12.36
N ASN A 116 21.91 -20.20 -11.14
CA ASN A 116 23.07 -19.37 -10.84
C ASN A 116 23.80 -19.81 -9.56
N GLY A 117 24.70 -20.79 -9.71
CA GLY A 117 25.49 -21.33 -8.59
C GLY A 117 26.44 -20.35 -7.91
N SER A 118 26.75 -19.21 -8.54
CA SER A 118 27.65 -18.19 -7.96
C SER A 118 27.04 -17.47 -6.75
N LEU A 119 25.71 -17.49 -6.62
CA LEU A 119 24.97 -16.91 -5.50
C LEU A 119 24.99 -17.80 -4.24
N LYS A 120 25.45 -19.04 -4.37
CA LYS A 120 25.54 -19.99 -3.25
C LYS A 120 26.67 -19.60 -2.30
N ASN A 121 26.38 -19.61 -1.01
CA ASN A 121 27.26 -19.17 0.07
C ASN A 121 27.73 -17.70 -0.03
N GLN A 122 27.20 -16.93 -0.99
CA GLN A 122 27.42 -15.49 -1.07
C GLN A 122 26.59 -14.79 0.00
N LEU A 123 27.19 -13.79 0.65
CA LEU A 123 26.45 -12.87 1.51
C LEU A 123 25.77 -11.82 0.60
N ILE A 124 24.44 -11.79 0.61
CA ILE A 124 23.61 -10.91 -0.20
C ILE A 124 22.94 -9.90 0.73
N GLY A 125 23.13 -8.61 0.48
CA GLY A 125 22.42 -7.55 1.20
C GLY A 125 20.97 -7.43 0.74
N HIS A 126 20.05 -7.22 1.67
CA HIS A 126 18.65 -6.83 1.38
C HIS A 126 18.60 -5.60 0.48
N SER A 127 19.59 -4.71 0.60
CA SER A 127 19.74 -3.48 -0.20
C SER A 127 20.17 -3.68 -1.65
N GLU A 128 20.55 -4.90 -2.05
CA GLU A 128 21.01 -5.19 -3.42
C GLU A 128 19.86 -5.43 -4.41
N ILE A 129 18.61 -5.40 -3.94
CA ILE A 129 17.42 -5.53 -4.76
C ILE A 129 17.30 -4.36 -5.76
N LYS A 130 17.17 -4.65 -7.05
CA LYS A 130 17.14 -3.65 -8.14
C LYS A 130 15.77 -3.48 -8.75
N GLU A 131 15.38 -2.26 -9.09
CA GLU A 131 14.12 -1.89 -9.76
C GLU A 131 13.60 -2.91 -10.81
N GLU A 132 12.30 -3.19 -10.77
CA GLU A 132 11.55 -3.95 -11.78
C GLU A 132 10.98 -3.00 -12.83
N LYS A 133 11.32 -3.23 -14.10
CA LYS A 133 10.81 -2.46 -15.25
C LYS A 133 10.06 -3.34 -16.26
N GLY A 134 9.82 -4.58 -15.87
CA GLY A 134 9.10 -5.56 -16.64
C GLY A 134 7.64 -5.17 -16.81
N GLU A 135 7.12 -5.43 -17.99
CA GLU A 135 5.80 -4.98 -18.41
C GLU A 135 4.89 -6.16 -18.72
N TRP A 136 3.60 -5.95 -18.48
CA TRP A 136 2.58 -6.90 -18.88
C TRP A 136 2.40 -6.88 -20.40
N LYS A 137 2.51 -8.05 -21.03
CA LYS A 137 2.24 -8.28 -22.46
C LYS A 137 0.82 -8.81 -22.64
N ILE A 138 -0.16 -7.95 -22.36
CA ILE A 138 -1.58 -8.35 -22.37
C ILE A 138 -2.13 -8.43 -23.80
N PRO A 139 -2.76 -9.55 -24.21
CA PRO A 139 -3.36 -9.67 -25.53
C PRO A 139 -4.56 -8.71 -25.71
N ALA A 140 -4.84 -8.32 -26.95
CA ALA A 140 -5.88 -7.33 -27.27
C ALA A 140 -7.26 -7.67 -26.66
N GLU A 141 -7.62 -8.95 -26.63
CA GLU A 141 -8.87 -9.45 -26.04
C GLU A 141 -9.02 -9.19 -24.53
N LEU A 142 -7.91 -9.06 -23.80
CA LEU A 142 -7.91 -8.78 -22.37
C LEU A 142 -7.73 -7.30 -22.06
N LYS A 143 -7.17 -6.51 -22.99
CA LYS A 143 -6.93 -5.08 -22.79
C LYS A 143 -8.20 -4.29 -22.48
N THR A 144 -9.31 -4.61 -23.15
CA THR A 144 -10.61 -3.94 -22.92
C THR A 144 -11.25 -4.30 -21.58
N LYS A 145 -10.74 -5.33 -20.90
CA LYS A 145 -11.22 -5.78 -19.59
C LYS A 145 -10.39 -5.22 -18.44
N ILE A 146 -9.27 -4.54 -18.69
CA ILE A 146 -8.41 -4.02 -17.62
C ILE A 146 -9.17 -2.94 -16.85
N ILE A 147 -9.29 -3.11 -15.54
CA ILE A 147 -9.78 -2.12 -14.59
C ILE A 147 -8.61 -1.26 -14.08
N SER A 148 -7.50 -1.90 -13.73
CA SER A 148 -6.31 -1.23 -13.21
C SER A 148 -5.06 -2.05 -13.46
N GLN A 149 -3.94 -1.38 -13.69
CA GLN A 149 -2.62 -1.98 -13.90
C GLN A 149 -1.58 -1.28 -13.02
N GLY A 150 -0.93 -2.06 -12.16
CA GLY A 150 0.21 -1.67 -11.33
C GLY A 150 1.41 -2.59 -11.53
N GLY A 151 2.55 -2.21 -10.96
CA GLY A 151 3.78 -3.01 -11.03
C GLY A 151 3.67 -4.41 -10.40
N GLU A 152 2.89 -4.55 -9.32
CA GLU A 152 2.68 -5.84 -8.62
C GLU A 152 1.28 -6.44 -8.78
N ALA A 153 0.34 -5.72 -9.40
CA ALA A 153 -1.04 -6.19 -9.50
C ALA A 153 -1.68 -5.76 -10.82
N LEU A 154 -2.51 -6.65 -11.36
CA LEU A 154 -3.31 -6.40 -12.55
C LEU A 154 -4.75 -6.81 -12.25
N VAL A 155 -5.70 -5.92 -12.54
CA VAL A 155 -7.11 -6.12 -12.23
C VAL A 155 -7.93 -6.12 -13.51
N PHE A 156 -8.75 -7.16 -13.70
CA PHE A 156 -9.65 -7.31 -14.84
C PHE A 156 -11.11 -7.33 -14.41
N SER A 157 -12.00 -6.89 -15.28
CA SER A 157 -13.43 -7.18 -15.22
C SER A 157 -13.67 -8.54 -15.87
N GLU A 158 -14.25 -9.50 -15.15
CA GLU A 158 -14.57 -10.81 -15.68
C GLU A 158 -15.98 -11.25 -15.29
N LYS A 159 -16.65 -11.97 -16.19
CA LYS A 159 -18.00 -12.48 -15.96
C LYS A 159 -17.98 -13.95 -15.58
N PHE A 160 -18.62 -14.27 -14.46
CA PHE A 160 -18.85 -15.63 -14.00
C PHE A 160 -20.36 -15.87 -13.89
N GLY A 161 -20.95 -16.45 -14.93
CA GLY A 161 -22.41 -16.52 -15.07
C GLY A 161 -23.01 -15.14 -15.27
N ILE A 162 -24.03 -14.79 -14.48
CA ILE A 162 -24.69 -13.47 -14.53
C ILE A 162 -23.93 -12.38 -13.75
N TYR A 163 -22.87 -12.74 -13.01
CA TYR A 163 -22.14 -11.82 -12.15
C TYR A 163 -20.91 -11.26 -12.87
N GLU A 164 -20.80 -9.93 -12.87
CA GLU A 164 -19.56 -9.26 -13.23
C GLU A 164 -18.71 -9.05 -11.98
N THR A 165 -17.44 -9.40 -12.06
CA THR A 165 -16.50 -9.45 -10.93
C THR A 165 -15.20 -8.74 -11.28
N ALA A 166 -14.45 -8.37 -10.25
CA ALA A 166 -13.06 -7.96 -10.40
C ALA A 166 -12.15 -9.17 -10.15
N VAL A 167 -11.21 -9.41 -11.05
CA VAL A 167 -10.18 -10.44 -10.94
C VAL A 167 -8.83 -9.75 -10.76
N ARG A 168 -8.28 -9.80 -9.55
CA ARG A 168 -6.97 -9.25 -9.20
C ARG A 168 -5.91 -10.33 -9.24
N ILE A 169 -4.94 -10.18 -10.13
CA ILE A 169 -3.70 -10.96 -10.11
C ILE A 169 -2.69 -10.18 -9.29
N GLN A 170 -2.04 -10.83 -8.32
CA GLN A 170 -0.95 -10.25 -7.55
C GLN A 170 0.27 -11.16 -7.62
N ILE A 171 1.41 -10.56 -7.95
CA ILE A 171 2.66 -11.24 -8.29
C ILE A 171 3.67 -10.91 -7.20
N PHE A 172 4.02 -11.89 -6.36
CA PHE A 172 5.01 -11.68 -5.30
C PHE A 172 6.43 -11.96 -5.76
N ASP A 173 6.59 -12.75 -6.82
CA ASP A 173 7.80 -12.83 -7.62
C ASP A 173 7.52 -12.46 -9.08
N PRO A 174 8.25 -11.48 -9.65
CA PRO A 174 7.99 -11.06 -11.01
C PRO A 174 8.43 -12.05 -12.10
N ILE A 175 9.04 -13.19 -11.73
CA ILE A 175 9.24 -14.30 -12.67
C ILE A 175 7.92 -14.89 -13.17
N LEU A 176 6.83 -14.77 -12.41
CA LEU A 176 5.53 -15.32 -12.80
C LEU A 176 5.10 -14.82 -14.18
N PHE A 177 4.78 -15.74 -15.08
CA PHE A 177 4.32 -15.44 -16.45
C PHE A 177 5.40 -14.86 -17.38
N THR A 178 6.68 -14.98 -17.04
CA THR A 178 7.77 -14.80 -18.02
C THR A 178 7.91 -16.06 -18.87
N ASP A 179 8.74 -15.98 -19.92
CA ASP A 179 9.05 -17.14 -20.75
C ASP A 179 9.91 -18.19 -19.99
N GLU A 180 10.54 -17.81 -18.88
CA GLU A 180 11.34 -18.69 -18.02
C GLU A 180 10.48 -19.44 -16.98
N PHE A 181 9.26 -18.98 -16.72
CA PHE A 181 8.40 -19.53 -15.68
C PHE A 181 6.93 -19.54 -16.12
N GLY A 182 6.59 -20.59 -16.86
CA GLY A 182 5.28 -20.81 -17.43
C GLY A 182 4.33 -21.66 -16.58
N LEU A 183 3.19 -21.98 -17.19
CA LEU A 183 2.14 -22.83 -16.63
C LEU A 183 2.61 -24.23 -16.25
N ASP A 184 3.59 -24.78 -16.96
CA ASP A 184 4.13 -26.12 -16.77
C ASP A 184 4.89 -26.29 -15.44
N LEU A 185 5.39 -25.17 -14.89
CA LEU A 185 6.07 -25.08 -13.61
C LEU A 185 5.17 -24.63 -12.45
N LEU A 186 3.88 -24.37 -12.72
CA LEU A 186 2.92 -23.89 -11.75
C LEU A 186 2.02 -25.00 -11.19
N THR A 187 1.65 -24.83 -9.93
CA THR A 187 0.51 -25.52 -9.30
C THR A 187 -0.23 -24.51 -8.42
N TRP A 188 -1.47 -24.81 -8.05
CA TRP A 188 -2.30 -23.88 -7.29
C TRP A 188 -3.11 -24.53 -6.17
N LYS A 189 -3.66 -23.68 -5.30
CA LYS A 189 -4.75 -24.02 -4.36
C LYS A 189 -5.87 -23.01 -4.55
N ILE A 190 -7.11 -23.50 -4.54
CA ILE A 190 -8.32 -22.67 -4.70
C ILE A 190 -9.10 -22.71 -3.40
N TYR A 191 -9.41 -21.53 -2.88
CA TYR A 191 -10.18 -21.33 -1.67
C TYR A 191 -11.47 -20.57 -1.99
N PHE A 192 -12.57 -20.98 -1.37
CA PHE A 192 -13.89 -20.38 -1.58
C PHE A 192 -14.39 -19.75 -0.30
N GLU A 193 -14.96 -18.55 -0.40
CA GLU A 193 -15.48 -17.78 0.74
C GLU A 193 -16.46 -18.54 1.63
N LYS A 194 -17.25 -19.45 1.05
CA LYS A 194 -18.24 -20.26 1.77
C LYS A 194 -17.63 -21.32 2.68
N ASP A 195 -16.37 -21.66 2.46
CA ASP A 195 -15.64 -22.64 3.27
C ASP A 195 -15.07 -21.98 4.55
N TYR A 196 -15.26 -20.67 4.73
CA TYR A 196 -14.79 -19.90 5.88
C TYR A 196 -15.93 -19.24 6.65
N GLU A 197 -15.81 -19.23 7.99
CA GLU A 197 -16.69 -18.47 8.88
C GLU A 197 -16.31 -16.98 8.92
N LYS A 198 -17.20 -16.15 9.45
CA LYS A 198 -16.89 -14.75 9.78
C LYS A 198 -15.92 -14.70 10.96
N ALA A 199 -14.83 -13.96 10.81
CA ALA A 199 -13.96 -13.61 11.93
C ALA A 199 -14.67 -12.65 12.90
N VAL A 200 -14.58 -12.91 14.20
CA VAL A 200 -15.36 -12.19 15.24
C VAL A 200 -14.49 -11.42 16.22
N ASN A 201 -13.40 -12.03 16.72
CA ASN A 201 -12.51 -11.43 17.72
C ASN A 201 -11.09 -11.97 17.55
N LYS A 202 -10.06 -11.13 17.64
CA LYS A 202 -8.64 -11.53 17.60
C LYS A 202 -8.21 -12.47 18.74
N ASP A 203 -8.83 -12.39 19.91
CA ASP A 203 -8.43 -13.16 21.10
C ASP A 203 -9.03 -14.57 21.14
N GLU A 204 -10.06 -14.82 20.32
CA GLU A 204 -10.61 -16.15 20.09
C GLU A 204 -9.65 -16.95 19.21
N SER A 205 -8.66 -17.56 19.86
CA SER A 205 -7.69 -18.45 19.22
C SER A 205 -8.33 -19.78 18.79
N GLY A 206 -7.82 -20.39 17.71
CA GLY A 206 -8.15 -21.77 17.32
C GLY A 206 -9.11 -21.97 16.14
N LYS A 207 -9.61 -20.92 15.48
CA LYS A 207 -10.41 -21.05 14.24
C LYS A 207 -9.62 -20.60 13.01
N GLU A 208 -8.86 -21.53 12.45
CA GLU A 208 -8.09 -21.32 11.20
C GLU A 208 -9.00 -20.98 10.01
N ASN A 209 -10.22 -21.52 9.98
CA ASN A 209 -11.21 -21.31 8.91
C ASN A 209 -12.08 -20.06 9.11
N GLN A 210 -11.47 -18.92 9.43
CA GLN A 210 -12.16 -17.63 9.53
C GLN A 210 -11.56 -16.59 8.60
N MET A 211 -12.43 -15.75 8.04
CA MET A 211 -12.04 -14.63 7.18
C MET A 211 -12.81 -13.36 7.53
N PRO A 212 -12.33 -12.17 7.12
CA PRO A 212 -13.10 -10.93 7.22
C PRO A 212 -14.44 -11.06 6.47
N LYS A 213 -15.57 -10.80 7.15
CA LYS A 213 -16.91 -10.71 6.56
C LYS A 213 -17.67 -9.54 7.16
N HIS A 214 -17.72 -8.43 6.44
CA HIS A 214 -18.36 -7.19 6.88
C HIS A 214 -18.86 -6.40 5.67
N GLU A 215 -19.94 -5.64 5.81
CA GLU A 215 -20.54 -4.91 4.69
C GLU A 215 -19.58 -3.87 4.11
N ASN A 216 -18.73 -3.26 4.94
CA ASN A 216 -17.75 -2.26 4.53
C ASN A 216 -16.36 -2.81 4.18
N ILE A 217 -16.22 -4.12 4.07
CA ILE A 217 -14.99 -4.77 3.61
C ILE A 217 -15.28 -5.43 2.27
N ILE A 218 -14.38 -5.30 1.30
CA ILE A 218 -14.53 -5.96 0.00
C ILE A 218 -14.66 -7.46 0.18
N LYS A 219 -15.64 -8.07 -0.49
CA LYS A 219 -15.84 -9.51 -0.44
C LYS A 219 -15.02 -10.20 -1.52
N ASN A 220 -14.07 -11.04 -1.09
CA ASN A 220 -13.34 -11.97 -1.95
C ASN A 220 -14.15 -13.27 -2.03
N PHE A 221 -14.63 -13.63 -3.22
CA PHE A 221 -15.42 -14.84 -3.45
C PHE A 221 -14.54 -16.08 -3.56
N VAL A 222 -13.42 -15.95 -4.28
CA VAL A 222 -12.46 -17.01 -4.54
C VAL A 222 -11.06 -16.42 -4.46
N ASN A 223 -10.13 -17.14 -3.85
CA ASN A 223 -8.72 -16.82 -3.93
C ASN A 223 -7.92 -18.05 -4.36
N ILE A 224 -6.91 -17.82 -5.19
CA ILE A 224 -6.14 -18.86 -5.86
C ILE A 224 -4.67 -18.59 -5.60
N GLU A 225 -4.05 -19.33 -4.70
CA GLU A 225 -2.61 -19.23 -4.43
C GLU A 225 -1.81 -20.01 -5.48
N LEU A 226 -0.72 -19.41 -5.97
CA LEU A 226 0.17 -19.95 -6.99
C LEU A 226 1.50 -20.37 -6.36
N PHE A 227 1.95 -21.57 -6.71
CA PHE A 227 3.16 -22.20 -6.17
C PHE A 227 4.00 -22.80 -7.29
N HIS A 228 5.29 -22.97 -7.02
CA HIS A 228 6.14 -23.82 -7.85
C HIS A 228 5.67 -25.28 -7.78
N LYS A 229 5.62 -25.98 -8.92
CA LYS A 229 5.07 -27.35 -9.03
C LYS A 229 5.78 -28.39 -8.16
N LYS A 230 7.08 -28.20 -7.88
CA LYS A 230 7.83 -29.07 -6.96
C LYS A 230 7.64 -28.70 -5.48
N ASP A 231 7.03 -27.55 -5.18
CA ASP A 231 6.68 -27.19 -3.80
C ASP A 231 5.44 -27.96 -3.33
N LEU A 232 5.67 -29.23 -2.96
CA LEU A 232 4.61 -30.15 -2.52
C LEU A 232 3.95 -29.70 -1.21
N LYS A 233 4.68 -28.96 -0.37
CA LYS A 233 4.17 -28.43 0.90
C LYS A 233 3.42 -27.12 0.71
N LYS A 234 3.65 -26.43 -0.40
CA LYS A 234 3.04 -25.13 -0.74
C LYS A 234 3.43 -24.10 0.32
N ASP A 235 4.73 -24.08 0.60
CA ASP A 235 5.33 -23.24 1.63
C ASP A 235 5.66 -21.84 1.10
N ASP A 236 5.99 -21.70 -0.19
CA ASP A 236 6.39 -20.46 -0.86
C ASP A 236 5.35 -20.05 -1.92
N CYS A 237 4.35 -19.29 -1.49
CA CYS A 237 3.38 -18.69 -2.39
C CYS A 237 4.08 -17.59 -3.20
N ILE A 238 4.13 -17.74 -4.52
CA ILE A 238 4.85 -16.81 -5.42
C ILE A 238 3.92 -15.75 -6.03
N GLY A 239 2.61 -15.91 -5.87
CA GLY A 239 1.58 -14.97 -6.26
C GLY A 239 0.19 -15.55 -6.03
N TRP A 240 -0.85 -14.75 -6.24
CA TRP A 240 -2.23 -15.24 -6.17
C TRP A 240 -3.15 -14.54 -7.15
N ILE A 241 -4.35 -15.09 -7.32
CA ILE A 241 -5.44 -14.50 -8.08
C ILE A 241 -6.70 -14.48 -7.21
N THR A 242 -7.30 -13.31 -7.06
CA THR A 242 -8.49 -13.11 -6.24
C THR A 242 -9.66 -12.67 -7.12
N ILE A 243 -10.78 -13.39 -7.04
CA ILE A 243 -12.06 -13.03 -7.65
C ILE A 243 -12.91 -12.36 -6.57
N MET A 244 -13.28 -11.10 -6.76
CA MET A 244 -13.90 -10.25 -5.74
C MET A 244 -15.07 -9.42 -6.31
N GLU A 245 -15.82 -8.80 -5.41
CA GLU A 245 -16.82 -7.78 -5.75
C GLU A 245 -16.21 -6.73 -6.71
N LYS A 246 -16.97 -6.36 -7.75
CA LYS A 246 -16.62 -5.26 -8.65
C LYS A 246 -17.32 -3.99 -8.16
N ALA A 247 -16.57 -2.90 -8.07
CA ALA A 247 -17.10 -1.58 -7.73
C ALA A 247 -17.20 -0.67 -8.94
N GLU A 248 -17.97 0.42 -8.80
CA GLU A 248 -18.13 1.41 -9.86
C GLU A 248 -16.95 2.40 -9.90
N GLU A 249 -16.62 2.99 -8.75
CA GLU A 249 -15.60 4.03 -8.62
C GLU A 249 -14.91 3.96 -7.25
N ASP A 250 -13.70 4.51 -7.16
CA ASP A 250 -13.00 4.75 -5.90
C ASP A 250 -13.41 6.10 -5.27
N LEU A 251 -13.24 6.22 -3.95
CA LEU A 251 -13.64 7.39 -3.20
C LEU A 251 -12.84 8.65 -3.59
N ARG A 252 -11.58 8.51 -4.04
CA ARG A 252 -10.79 9.66 -4.49
C ARG A 252 -11.44 10.28 -5.72
N THR A 253 -11.76 9.49 -6.73
CA THR A 253 -12.43 9.95 -7.95
C THR A 253 -13.76 10.65 -7.63
N VAL A 254 -14.57 10.04 -6.76
CA VAL A 254 -15.88 10.59 -6.36
C VAL A 254 -15.78 11.92 -5.61
N LEU A 255 -14.81 12.07 -4.71
CA LEU A 255 -14.62 13.31 -3.95
C LEU A 255 -13.94 14.40 -4.77
N LYS A 256 -13.00 14.03 -5.65
CA LYS A 256 -12.29 14.95 -6.54
C LYS A 256 -13.24 15.58 -7.57
N ASP A 257 -14.13 14.78 -8.14
CA ASP A 257 -15.15 15.25 -9.09
C ASP A 257 -16.37 15.87 -8.37
N GLU A 258 -16.35 15.94 -7.04
CA GLU A 258 -17.41 16.50 -6.18
C GLU A 258 -18.80 15.90 -6.43
N LYS A 259 -18.88 14.63 -6.83
CA LYS A 259 -20.12 13.93 -7.25
C LYS A 259 -21.14 13.72 -6.12
N ILE A 260 -20.76 13.95 -4.86
CA ILE A 260 -21.58 13.61 -3.69
C ILE A 260 -21.62 14.73 -2.64
N GLY A 261 -22.83 14.98 -2.12
CA GLY A 261 -23.09 15.93 -1.04
C GLY A 261 -22.84 15.37 0.37
N LEU A 262 -22.89 16.25 1.37
CA LEU A 262 -22.50 15.99 2.76
C LEU A 262 -23.14 14.74 3.38
N GLU A 263 -24.45 14.55 3.22
CA GLU A 263 -25.16 13.43 3.87
C GLU A 263 -24.68 12.06 3.38
N LYS A 264 -24.34 11.95 2.09
CA LYS A 264 -23.73 10.72 1.55
C LYS A 264 -22.29 10.56 2.07
N ARG A 265 -21.53 11.66 2.19
CA ARG A 265 -20.18 11.63 2.76
C ARG A 265 -20.17 11.21 4.24
N LYS A 266 -21.16 11.61 5.03
CA LYS A 266 -21.35 11.16 6.43
C LYS A 266 -21.57 9.65 6.51
N LYS A 267 -22.49 9.11 5.70
CA LYS A 267 -22.74 7.65 5.65
C LYS A 267 -21.50 6.87 5.22
N ILE A 268 -20.75 7.41 4.26
CA ILE A 268 -19.46 6.84 3.83
C ILE A 268 -18.45 6.88 4.99
N ALA A 269 -18.35 7.99 5.71
CA ALA A 269 -17.45 8.12 6.87
C ALA A 269 -17.80 7.09 7.96
N ASP A 270 -19.08 6.95 8.31
CA ASP A 270 -19.55 5.95 9.28
C ASP A 270 -19.16 4.53 8.83
N GLY A 271 -19.43 4.16 7.57
CA GLY A 271 -19.07 2.83 7.05
C GLY A 271 -17.57 2.56 7.00
N ILE A 272 -16.73 3.57 6.73
CA ILE A 272 -15.27 3.43 6.79
C ILE A 272 -14.81 3.20 8.23
N VAL A 273 -15.34 3.96 9.20
CA VAL A 273 -15.05 3.77 10.63
C VAL A 273 -15.44 2.37 11.06
N ASP A 274 -16.66 1.93 10.75
CA ASP A 274 -17.15 0.60 11.10
C ASP A 274 -16.29 -0.52 10.49
N GLY A 275 -15.86 -0.33 9.24
CA GLY A 275 -14.94 -1.24 8.55
C GLY A 275 -13.58 -1.36 9.24
N PHE A 276 -12.92 -0.25 9.58
CA PHE A 276 -11.62 -0.28 10.27
C PHE A 276 -11.72 -0.79 11.70
N VAL A 277 -12.77 -0.41 12.44
CA VAL A 277 -13.05 -0.95 13.78
C VAL A 277 -13.25 -2.46 13.71
N TYR A 278 -13.98 -2.96 12.72
CA TYR A 278 -14.13 -4.39 12.48
C TYR A 278 -12.78 -5.08 12.20
N LEU A 279 -11.97 -4.54 11.29
CA LEU A 279 -10.64 -5.10 10.98
C LEU A 279 -9.75 -5.17 12.24
N GLN A 280 -9.68 -4.09 13.01
CA GLN A 280 -8.90 -4.05 14.26
C GLN A 280 -9.42 -5.07 15.28
N LYS A 281 -10.74 -5.22 15.42
CA LYS A 281 -11.36 -6.20 16.32
C LYS A 281 -10.96 -7.63 15.97
N ILE A 282 -10.84 -7.94 14.68
CA ILE A 282 -10.43 -9.27 14.21
C ILE A 282 -8.90 -9.42 14.09
N GLY A 283 -8.13 -8.39 14.43
CA GLY A 283 -6.68 -8.43 14.50
C GLY A 283 -5.95 -8.15 13.18
N ILE A 284 -6.59 -7.38 12.29
CA ILE A 284 -5.97 -6.84 11.08
C ILE A 284 -5.82 -5.33 11.27
N ASP A 285 -4.58 -4.85 11.27
CA ASP A 285 -4.31 -3.41 11.19
C ASP A 285 -4.00 -3.03 9.74
N HIS A 286 -4.80 -2.13 9.17
CA HIS A 286 -4.63 -1.68 7.78
C HIS A 286 -3.72 -0.46 7.74
N TYR A 287 -2.56 -0.57 7.09
CA TYR A 287 -1.54 0.51 7.05
C TYR A 287 -1.59 1.37 5.79
N ASP A 288 -2.46 1.07 4.81
CA ASP A 288 -2.60 1.89 3.60
C ASP A 288 -3.99 2.54 3.52
N GLN A 289 -4.33 3.33 4.54
CA GLN A 289 -5.64 3.99 4.66
C GLN A 289 -5.70 5.26 3.82
N LYS A 290 -6.17 5.12 2.58
CA LYS A 290 -6.29 6.20 1.60
C LYS A 290 -7.59 6.10 0.82
N LEU A 291 -7.93 7.17 0.12
CA LEU A 291 -9.19 7.31 -0.61
C LEU A 291 -9.32 6.29 -1.75
N GLU A 292 -8.24 5.95 -2.43
CA GLU A 292 -8.21 4.94 -3.50
C GLU A 292 -8.48 3.53 -3.00
N ASN A 293 -8.17 3.28 -1.72
CA ASN A 293 -8.39 1.99 -1.07
C ASN A 293 -9.80 1.88 -0.44
N VAL A 294 -10.70 2.81 -0.80
CA VAL A 294 -12.13 2.74 -0.48
C VAL A 294 -12.92 2.80 -1.78
N LEU A 295 -13.50 1.67 -2.16
CA LEU A 295 -14.39 1.59 -3.32
C LEU A 295 -15.84 1.83 -2.91
N LEU A 296 -16.67 2.33 -3.83
CA LEU A 296 -18.11 2.45 -3.62
C LEU A 296 -18.84 1.38 -4.43
N ILE A 297 -19.72 0.63 -3.74
CA ILE A 297 -20.62 -0.35 -4.37
C ILE A 297 -22.04 0.01 -3.94
N ASN A 298 -22.87 0.47 -4.87
CA ASN A 298 -24.22 0.95 -4.56
C ASN A 298 -24.24 2.01 -3.43
N GLY A 299 -23.20 2.85 -3.36
CA GLY A 299 -23.03 3.88 -2.33
C GLY A 299 -22.55 3.39 -0.95
N ILE A 300 -22.28 2.09 -0.79
CA ILE A 300 -21.66 1.52 0.41
C ILE A 300 -20.14 1.54 0.25
N PRO A 301 -19.37 2.10 1.19
CA PRO A 301 -17.91 2.08 1.12
C PRO A 301 -17.37 0.69 1.43
N LYS A 302 -16.40 0.24 0.65
CA LYS A 302 -15.71 -1.05 0.74
C LYS A 302 -14.20 -0.81 0.85
N ILE A 303 -13.62 -1.17 1.99
CA ILE A 303 -12.16 -1.13 2.17
C ILE A 303 -11.53 -2.27 1.35
N ILE A 304 -10.52 -1.92 0.56
CA ILE A 304 -9.76 -2.81 -0.30
C ILE A 304 -8.26 -2.74 0.01
N ASP A 305 -7.50 -3.55 -0.74
CA ASP A 305 -6.05 -3.57 -0.79
C ASP A 305 -5.30 -3.94 0.50
N PHE A 306 -5.41 -5.22 0.85
CA PHE A 306 -4.73 -5.82 1.99
C PHE A 306 -3.24 -6.12 1.76
N GLY A 307 -2.59 -5.43 0.80
CA GLY A 307 -1.17 -5.59 0.51
C GLY A 307 -0.24 -5.06 1.61
N LEU A 308 -0.71 -4.10 2.42
CA LEU A 308 0.03 -3.46 3.50
C LEU A 308 -0.78 -3.51 4.81
N ILE A 309 -0.79 -4.69 5.42
CA ILE A 309 -1.49 -4.94 6.70
C ILE A 309 -0.55 -5.58 7.71
N ARG A 310 -0.89 -5.46 9.00
CA ARG A 310 -0.35 -6.31 10.06
C ARG A 310 -1.41 -7.30 10.51
N ASP A 311 -1.09 -8.59 10.43
CA ASP A 311 -1.87 -9.69 10.99
C ASP A 311 -1.36 -10.05 12.38
N LEU A 312 -2.16 -9.73 13.39
CA LEU A 312 -1.87 -10.01 14.80
C LEU A 312 -2.20 -11.46 15.20
N THR A 313 -2.99 -12.17 14.37
CA THR A 313 -3.62 -13.45 14.75
C THR A 313 -2.95 -14.65 14.11
N GLY A 314 -2.39 -14.49 12.92
CA GLY A 314 -1.80 -15.58 12.15
C GLY A 314 -2.82 -16.55 11.54
N ARG A 315 -4.11 -16.21 11.50
CA ARG A 315 -5.18 -17.06 10.96
C ARG A 315 -4.90 -17.43 9.49
N SER A 316 -5.04 -18.71 9.15
CA SER A 316 -4.81 -19.16 7.77
C SER A 316 -5.86 -18.59 6.82
N GLY A 317 -7.13 -18.51 7.21
CA GLY A 317 -8.19 -17.98 6.36
C GLY A 317 -7.97 -16.53 5.88
N TYR A 318 -7.22 -15.71 6.62
CA TYR A 318 -6.83 -14.38 6.14
C TYR A 318 -5.91 -14.47 4.92
N ARG A 319 -4.97 -15.41 4.94
CA ARG A 319 -4.04 -15.66 3.85
C ARG A 319 -4.70 -16.37 2.69
N GLU A 320 -5.40 -17.45 3.01
CA GLU A 320 -6.05 -18.32 2.03
C GLU A 320 -7.11 -17.56 1.23
N MET A 321 -7.79 -16.56 1.82
CA MET A 321 -8.78 -15.72 1.13
C MET A 321 -8.25 -14.36 0.65
N GLY A 322 -6.93 -14.12 0.66
CA GLY A 322 -6.33 -12.93 0.04
C GLY A 322 -6.45 -11.62 0.84
N TYR A 323 -6.62 -11.71 2.17
CA TYR A 323 -6.67 -10.57 3.11
C TYR A 323 -5.37 -10.36 3.91
N ALA A 324 -4.41 -11.28 3.79
CA ALA A 324 -3.09 -11.16 4.40
C ALA A 324 -2.07 -11.95 3.58
N ARG A 325 -0.86 -11.43 3.35
CA ARG A 325 0.19 -12.23 2.71
C ARG A 325 0.87 -13.14 3.74
N LYS A 326 1.41 -14.27 3.28
CA LYS A 326 2.26 -15.13 4.12
C LYS A 326 3.62 -14.47 4.36
N GLY A 327 4.21 -14.74 5.52
CA GLY A 327 5.56 -14.31 5.88
C GLY A 327 5.59 -13.40 7.10
N SER A 328 6.72 -13.42 7.81
CA SER A 328 6.89 -12.65 9.05
C SER A 328 6.81 -11.13 8.84
N LYS A 329 7.06 -10.65 7.61
CA LYS A 329 6.89 -9.24 7.22
C LYS A 329 5.52 -8.69 7.59
N PHE A 330 4.46 -9.46 7.37
CA PHE A 330 3.07 -9.03 7.60
C PHE A 330 2.62 -9.22 9.05
N ARG A 331 3.52 -9.67 9.94
CA ARG A 331 3.26 -9.80 11.38
C ARG A 331 4.03 -8.77 12.21
N ASN A 332 4.89 -7.97 11.57
CA ASN A 332 5.69 -6.94 12.20
C ASN A 332 5.48 -5.60 11.51
N GLU A 333 4.99 -4.59 12.24
CA GLU A 333 4.75 -3.24 11.70
C GLU A 333 6.03 -2.58 11.15
N ILE A 334 7.18 -2.83 11.77
CA ILE A 334 8.48 -2.28 11.36
C ILE A 334 8.92 -2.86 10.01
N ALA A 335 8.52 -4.11 9.71
CA ALA A 335 8.93 -4.82 8.50
C ALA A 335 8.14 -4.42 7.25
N LEU A 336 6.96 -3.80 7.40
CA LEU A 336 6.13 -3.39 6.26
C LEU A 336 6.86 -2.35 5.40
N SER A 337 7.51 -1.38 6.05
CA SER A 337 8.36 -0.35 5.44
C SER A 337 7.81 0.21 4.13
N ALA A 338 6.53 0.60 4.14
CA ALA A 338 5.83 1.14 2.99
C ALA A 338 4.79 2.17 3.44
N ALA A 339 4.56 3.19 2.62
CA ALA A 339 3.77 4.36 2.99
C ALA A 339 3.20 5.06 1.76
N THR A 340 2.07 5.75 1.93
CA THR A 340 1.46 6.59 0.89
C THR A 340 1.63 8.07 1.24
N PRO A 341 2.21 8.91 0.36
CA PRO A 341 2.34 10.34 0.61
C PRO A 341 0.99 10.99 0.97
N GLY A 342 0.95 11.71 2.08
CA GLY A 342 -0.24 12.37 2.60
C GLY A 342 -1.22 11.45 3.34
N PHE A 343 -0.98 10.14 3.32
CA PHE A 343 -1.82 9.12 3.97
C PHE A 343 -0.98 8.12 4.78
N ALA A 344 0.27 8.49 5.12
CA ALA A 344 1.20 7.63 5.84
C ALA A 344 1.19 7.90 7.35
N TYR A 345 1.13 6.81 8.13
CA TYR A 345 1.43 6.82 9.54
C TYR A 345 2.96 6.81 9.73
N GLN A 346 3.49 7.72 10.55
CA GLN A 346 4.93 7.85 10.78
C GLN A 346 5.60 6.53 11.22
N ARG A 347 4.91 5.71 12.02
CA ARG A 347 5.40 4.38 12.45
C ARG A 347 5.64 3.38 11.32
N GLN A 348 5.08 3.60 10.13
CA GLN A 348 5.30 2.69 8.99
C GLN A 348 6.73 2.72 8.46
N PHE A 349 7.48 3.78 8.75
CA PHE A 349 8.81 3.99 8.17
C PHE A 349 9.80 4.65 9.12
N THR A 350 9.40 4.93 10.36
CA THR A 350 10.28 5.44 11.43
C THR A 350 9.86 4.82 12.76
N PHE A 351 10.62 5.04 13.83
CA PHE A 351 10.27 4.59 15.18
C PHE A 351 9.30 5.56 15.90
N GLY A 352 9.04 6.72 15.27
CA GLY A 352 8.29 7.81 15.84
C GLY A 352 6.78 7.63 15.69
N ASN A 353 6.04 8.29 16.59
CA ASN A 353 4.59 8.24 16.63
C ASN A 353 3.94 9.64 16.70
N ALA A 354 4.68 10.66 16.28
CA ALA A 354 4.26 12.06 16.33
C ALA A 354 3.04 12.35 15.46
N TYR A 355 2.93 11.62 14.34
CA TYR A 355 1.90 11.86 13.35
C TYR A 355 1.15 10.58 13.04
N LYS A 356 -0.12 10.54 13.46
CA LYS A 356 -1.14 9.60 13.00
C LYS A 356 -1.96 10.26 11.91
N VAL A 357 -2.21 9.54 10.83
CA VAL A 357 -2.88 10.09 9.65
C VAL A 357 -4.33 9.65 9.62
N ASP A 358 -5.22 10.62 9.70
CA ASP A 358 -6.67 10.44 9.54
C ASP A 358 -7.16 11.29 8.35
N ASN A 359 -6.26 11.56 7.40
CA ASN A 359 -6.46 12.60 6.40
C ASN A 359 -7.67 12.34 5.49
N LEU A 360 -8.02 11.07 5.27
CA LEU A 360 -9.18 10.66 4.48
C LEU A 360 -10.47 11.34 4.95
N TYR A 361 -10.61 11.59 6.26
CA TYR A 361 -11.80 12.22 6.82
C TYR A 361 -11.82 13.73 6.52
N TYR A 362 -10.68 14.41 6.46
CA TYR A 362 -10.66 15.80 5.99
C TYR A 362 -11.11 15.92 4.53
N PHE A 363 -10.90 14.90 3.69
CA PHE A 363 -11.43 14.86 2.32
C PHE A 363 -12.93 14.56 2.25
N LEU A 364 -13.47 13.87 3.26
CA LEU A 364 -14.92 13.66 3.37
C LEU A 364 -15.66 14.94 3.80
N PHE A 365 -15.06 15.80 4.62
CA PHE A 365 -15.76 16.97 5.19
C PHE A 365 -15.35 18.33 4.62
N CYS A 366 -14.29 18.39 3.80
CA CYS A 366 -13.94 19.57 3.03
C CYS A 366 -14.11 19.28 1.53
N ASP A 367 -14.18 20.34 0.72
CA ASP A 367 -13.99 20.18 -0.72
C ASP A 367 -12.53 19.81 -1.04
N TRP A 368 -12.30 19.27 -2.24
CA TRP A 368 -11.01 18.68 -2.61
C TRP A 368 -9.84 19.64 -2.42
N LYS A 369 -9.97 20.89 -2.89
CA LYS A 369 -8.90 21.90 -2.81
C LYS A 369 -8.69 22.41 -1.39
N SER A 370 -9.77 22.51 -0.63
CA SER A 370 -9.76 22.94 0.77
C SER A 370 -9.07 21.91 1.65
N SER A 371 -9.28 20.61 1.44
CA SER A 371 -8.55 19.56 2.18
C SER A 371 -7.04 19.73 2.05
N TRP A 372 -6.53 19.86 0.83
CA TRP A 372 -5.09 20.08 0.59
C TRP A 372 -4.59 21.39 1.19
N THR A 373 -5.36 22.47 1.05
CA THR A 373 -5.00 23.78 1.59
C THR A 373 -4.90 23.74 3.12
N LEU A 374 -5.92 23.21 3.80
CA LEU A 374 -5.97 23.17 5.26
C LEU A 374 -4.89 22.26 5.86
N LEU A 375 -4.50 21.20 5.14
CA LEU A 375 -3.43 20.29 5.55
C LEU A 375 -2.03 20.85 5.32
N TYR A 376 -1.76 21.46 4.16
CA TYR A 376 -0.38 21.70 3.71
C TYR A 376 -0.02 23.17 3.42
N LYS A 377 -0.99 24.08 3.33
CA LYS A 377 -0.68 25.51 3.17
C LYS A 377 -0.30 26.10 4.54
N PRO A 378 0.91 26.67 4.70
CA PRO A 378 1.24 27.49 5.86
C PRO A 378 0.27 28.66 5.98
N ILE A 379 -0.21 28.93 7.19
CA ILE A 379 -1.12 30.05 7.45
C ILE A 379 -0.57 30.98 8.53
N ASP A 380 -0.90 32.26 8.43
CA ASP A 380 -0.68 33.22 9.50
C ASP A 380 -1.92 33.37 10.41
N GLU A 381 -1.79 34.17 11.48
CA GLU A 381 -2.88 34.40 12.44
C GLU A 381 -4.09 35.15 11.85
N LYS A 382 -3.90 35.92 10.77
CA LYS A 382 -5.00 36.59 10.09
C LYS A 382 -5.79 35.60 9.26
N GLU A 383 -5.11 34.81 8.42
CA GLU A 383 -5.72 33.74 7.62
C GLU A 383 -6.42 32.71 8.52
N LYS A 384 -5.79 32.35 9.65
CA LYS A 384 -6.39 31.45 10.64
C LYS A 384 -7.75 31.96 11.15
N LYS A 385 -7.84 33.24 11.54
CA LYS A 385 -9.09 33.85 11.98
C LYS A 385 -10.16 33.89 10.89
N GLU A 386 -9.76 34.01 9.63
CA GLU A 386 -10.69 33.96 8.49
C GLU A 386 -11.21 32.53 8.28
N ILE A 387 -10.33 31.53 8.32
CA ILE A 387 -10.69 30.11 8.23
C ILE A 387 -11.58 29.69 9.41
N ASP A 388 -11.27 30.13 10.64
CA ASP A 388 -12.06 29.81 11.83
C ASP A 388 -13.52 30.26 11.69
N LYS A 389 -13.77 31.42 11.09
CA LYS A 389 -15.14 31.89 10.81
C LYS A 389 -15.89 30.95 9.84
N ILE A 390 -15.19 30.46 8.81
CA ILE A 390 -15.77 29.52 7.84
C ILE A 390 -16.08 28.20 8.53
N VAL A 391 -15.12 27.65 9.27
CA VAL A 391 -15.25 26.38 9.99
C VAL A 391 -16.37 26.44 11.04
N GLN A 392 -16.49 27.55 11.78
CA GLN A 392 -17.59 27.79 12.71
C GLN A 392 -18.95 27.82 12.01
N LYS A 393 -19.05 28.48 10.85
CA LYS A 393 -20.29 28.52 10.05
C LYS A 393 -20.72 27.12 9.58
N CYS A 394 -19.77 26.22 9.34
CA CYS A 394 -20.02 24.82 8.99
C CYS A 394 -20.30 23.92 10.21
N ASN A 395 -20.35 24.48 11.42
CA ASN A 395 -20.40 23.75 12.69
C ASN A 395 -19.27 22.70 12.82
N ALA A 396 -18.08 23.05 12.36
CA ALA A 396 -16.95 22.14 12.25
C ALA A 396 -15.76 22.54 13.15
N SER A 397 -16.00 23.33 14.21
CA SER A 397 -14.95 23.79 15.14
C SER A 397 -14.11 22.65 15.73
N SER A 398 -14.69 21.45 15.80
CA SER A 398 -14.05 20.23 16.29
C SER A 398 -13.24 19.46 15.24
N ILE A 399 -13.10 19.97 14.00
CA ILE A 399 -12.39 19.27 12.90
C ILE A 399 -10.95 18.88 13.28
N HIS A 400 -10.28 19.67 14.12
CA HIS A 400 -8.93 19.39 14.62
C HIS A 400 -8.84 18.11 15.46
N LYS A 401 -9.95 17.69 16.08
CA LYS A 401 -10.05 16.52 16.96
C LYS A 401 -10.22 15.20 16.22
N ILE A 402 -10.32 15.21 14.88
CA ILE A 402 -10.36 13.97 14.09
C ILE A 402 -9.16 13.07 14.41
N LYS A 403 -7.98 13.67 14.66
CA LYS A 403 -6.75 12.96 15.06
C LYS A 403 -6.84 12.25 16.40
N GLU A 404 -7.78 12.66 17.25
CA GLU A 404 -8.07 12.02 18.54
C GLU A 404 -8.98 10.79 18.38
N HIS A 405 -9.30 10.39 17.14
CA HIS A 405 -10.18 9.26 16.79
C HIS A 405 -11.62 9.44 17.30
N ASN A 406 -12.04 10.70 17.53
CA ASN A 406 -13.41 11.02 17.90
C ASN A 406 -14.25 11.41 16.67
N PHE A 407 -14.66 10.39 15.91
CA PHE A 407 -15.42 10.57 14.68
C PHE A 407 -16.89 10.95 14.92
N SER A 408 -17.41 10.84 16.14
CA SER A 408 -18.79 11.26 16.45
C SER A 408 -19.03 12.74 16.16
N LEU A 409 -17.99 13.56 16.34
CA LEU A 409 -17.98 15.01 16.11
C LEU A 409 -18.19 15.37 14.62
N LEU A 410 -17.93 14.44 13.71
CA LEU A 410 -18.13 14.66 12.26
C LEU A 410 -19.62 14.72 11.88
N ARG A 411 -20.49 14.10 12.69
CA ARG A 411 -21.94 14.12 12.45
C ARG A 411 -22.54 15.51 12.65
N GLU A 412 -21.89 16.34 13.46
CA GLU A 412 -22.31 17.70 13.80
C GLU A 412 -22.06 18.69 12.65
N ILE A 413 -21.17 18.37 11.71
CA ILE A 413 -20.84 19.23 10.57
C ILE A 413 -22.09 19.42 9.70
N THR A 414 -22.44 20.67 9.39
CA THR A 414 -23.69 21.03 8.70
C THR A 414 -23.52 21.31 7.22
N SER A 415 -22.29 21.58 6.77
CA SER A 415 -21.96 21.85 5.36
C SER A 415 -20.53 21.41 5.04
N ILE A 416 -20.26 21.14 3.76
CA ILE A 416 -18.90 20.90 3.28
C ILE A 416 -18.08 22.17 3.50
N ILE A 417 -16.90 22.03 4.09
CA ILE A 417 -16.01 23.15 4.38
C ILE A 417 -15.29 23.53 3.09
N SER A 418 -15.51 24.78 2.67
CA SER A 418 -14.94 25.34 1.45
C SER A 418 -14.23 26.65 1.74
N ILE A 419 -12.92 26.68 1.45
CA ILE A 419 -12.07 27.87 1.62
C ILE A 419 -12.01 28.63 0.29
N PRO A 420 -12.58 29.87 0.21
CA PRO A 420 -12.65 30.61 -1.05
C PRO A 420 -11.30 30.94 -1.67
N SER A 421 -10.26 31.12 -0.85
CA SER A 421 -8.88 31.39 -1.26
C SER A 421 -8.00 30.13 -1.31
N SER A 422 -8.62 28.95 -1.49
CA SER A 422 -7.89 27.69 -1.62
C SER A 422 -6.88 27.77 -2.76
N SER A 423 -5.64 27.36 -2.47
CA SER A 423 -4.52 27.58 -3.37
C SER A 423 -4.34 26.39 -4.29
N SER A 424 -4.46 26.60 -5.61
CA SER A 424 -4.09 25.60 -6.61
C SER A 424 -2.63 25.17 -6.49
N ARG A 425 -1.76 26.05 -5.97
CA ARG A 425 -0.33 25.78 -5.74
C ARG A 425 -0.07 24.73 -4.66
N PHE A 426 -1.01 24.58 -3.71
CA PHE A 426 -0.96 23.54 -2.67
C PHE A 426 -1.92 22.38 -2.95
N CYS A 427 -2.73 22.47 -4.01
CA CYS A 427 -3.54 21.36 -4.50
C CYS A 427 -2.61 20.39 -5.22
N LEU A 428 -2.11 19.40 -4.47
CA LEU A 428 -1.17 18.40 -4.96
C LEU A 428 -1.92 17.32 -5.76
N ASP A 429 -2.65 17.73 -6.80
CA ASP A 429 -3.51 16.87 -7.60
C ASP A 429 -2.72 16.14 -8.69
N ASP A 430 -1.63 15.51 -8.28
CA ASP A 430 -0.77 14.72 -9.14
C ASP A 430 -1.19 13.24 -9.06
N PRO A 431 -1.41 12.56 -10.20
CA PRO A 431 -1.83 11.15 -10.24
C PRO A 431 -0.87 10.18 -9.53
N ASN A 432 0.39 10.56 -9.37
CA ASN A 432 1.43 9.75 -8.75
C ASN A 432 1.68 10.11 -7.28
N LEU A 433 0.96 11.07 -6.69
CA LEU A 433 1.16 11.50 -5.30
C LEU A 433 0.72 10.43 -4.29
N THR A 434 -0.42 9.79 -4.52
CA THR A 434 -1.09 8.93 -3.55
C THR A 434 -0.85 7.44 -3.81
N LYS A 435 0.19 7.15 -4.60
CA LYS A 435 0.72 5.79 -4.78
C LYS A 435 1.54 5.38 -3.57
N SER A 436 1.29 4.17 -3.07
CA SER A 436 2.05 3.58 -1.97
C SER A 436 3.44 3.21 -2.48
N VAL A 437 4.45 3.48 -1.67
CA VAL A 437 5.85 3.20 -2.01
C VAL A 437 6.52 2.45 -0.88
N GLN A 438 7.39 1.51 -1.26
CA GLN A 438 8.22 0.77 -0.33
C GLN A 438 9.34 1.69 0.17
N VAL A 439 9.20 2.21 1.38
CA VAL A 439 10.16 3.13 2.02
C VAL A 439 11.50 2.45 2.28
N SER A 440 11.57 1.13 2.45
CA SER A 440 12.86 0.43 2.59
C SER A 440 13.77 0.57 1.36
N SER A 441 13.24 0.95 0.19
CA SER A 441 14.06 1.32 -0.99
C SER A 441 14.71 2.70 -0.87
N LEU A 442 14.17 3.57 -0.01
CA LEU A 442 14.74 4.89 0.30
C LEU A 442 16.05 4.75 1.05
N LYS A 443 16.19 3.78 1.97
CA LYS A 443 17.48 3.42 2.57
C LYS A 443 18.55 3.19 1.51
N GLN A 444 18.19 2.45 0.46
CA GLN A 444 19.10 2.03 -0.60
C GLN A 444 19.53 3.20 -1.49
N ASN A 445 18.64 4.15 -1.76
CA ASN A 445 18.91 5.29 -2.65
C ASN A 445 19.41 6.54 -1.90
N ALA A 446 18.92 6.77 -0.68
CA ALA A 446 19.33 7.90 0.17
C ALA A 446 20.75 7.70 0.72
N THR A 447 21.13 6.50 1.16
CA THR A 447 22.52 6.23 1.56
C THR A 447 23.50 6.43 0.40
N LYS A 448 23.12 6.09 -0.84
CA LYS A 448 23.92 6.36 -2.05
C LYS A 448 24.02 7.85 -2.37
N CYS A 449 22.92 8.59 -2.27
CA CYS A 449 22.91 10.05 -2.49
C CYS A 449 23.71 10.82 -1.44
N VAL A 450 23.69 10.38 -0.18
CA VAL A 450 24.37 11.05 0.95
C VAL A 450 25.87 10.73 0.98
N ASN A 451 26.29 9.53 0.56
CA ASN A 451 27.70 9.14 0.47
C ASN A 451 28.40 9.63 -0.81
N GLN A 452 27.76 10.52 -1.60
CA GLN A 452 28.24 11.01 -2.91
C GLN A 452 28.47 9.92 -3.97
N ASP A 453 27.97 8.70 -3.74
CA ASP A 453 28.14 7.56 -4.64
C ASP A 453 26.97 7.54 -5.65
N LEU A 454 27.00 8.53 -6.56
CA LEU A 454 25.92 8.83 -7.51
C LEU A 454 25.85 7.84 -8.70
N GLU A 455 26.77 6.89 -8.80
CA GLU A 455 26.87 5.95 -9.93
C GLU A 455 25.64 5.03 -10.09
N ASN A 456 24.87 4.82 -9.02
CA ASN A 456 23.75 3.87 -8.98
C ASN A 456 22.38 4.52 -8.71
N VAL A 457 22.29 5.85 -8.81
CA VAL A 457 21.04 6.61 -8.67
C VAL A 457 20.44 6.83 -10.07
N THR A 458 19.13 6.69 -10.24
CA THR A 458 18.51 6.85 -11.58
C THR A 458 18.76 8.27 -12.11
N LYS A 459 18.95 8.41 -13.43
CA LYS A 459 19.11 9.72 -14.09
C LYS A 459 17.97 10.69 -13.75
N ASN A 460 16.79 10.18 -13.43
CA ASN A 460 15.61 10.95 -13.03
C ASN A 460 15.75 11.60 -11.65
N VAL A 461 16.42 10.95 -10.69
CA VAL A 461 16.72 11.52 -9.37
C VAL A 461 17.85 12.56 -9.46
N LEU A 462 18.76 12.41 -10.43
CA LEU A 462 19.90 13.32 -10.66
C LEU A 462 19.63 14.45 -11.67
N ASN A 463 18.46 14.49 -12.33
CA ASN A 463 18.15 15.50 -13.34
C ASN A 463 17.85 16.86 -12.67
N GLN A 464 18.89 17.68 -12.47
CA GLN A 464 18.90 18.96 -11.72
C GLN A 464 18.00 20.09 -12.25
N LYS A 465 17.12 19.87 -13.23
CA LYS A 465 16.13 20.88 -13.64
C LYS A 465 14.95 20.85 -12.65
N SER A 466 15.01 21.67 -11.59
CA SER A 466 13.90 21.90 -10.64
C SER A 466 13.26 20.61 -10.07
N SER A 467 14.11 19.62 -9.74
CA SER A 467 13.75 18.20 -9.72
C SER A 467 12.95 17.75 -8.49
N ASN A 468 12.06 16.78 -8.72
CA ASN A 468 11.12 16.19 -7.76
C ASN A 468 11.74 15.90 -6.38
N LEU A 469 12.96 15.35 -6.34
CA LEU A 469 13.60 14.87 -5.11
C LEU A 469 14.86 15.64 -4.69
N CYS A 470 15.51 16.44 -5.56
CA CYS A 470 16.74 17.15 -5.16
C CYS A 470 16.49 18.15 -4.02
N VAL A 471 15.36 18.86 -4.07
CA VAL A 471 14.97 19.84 -3.06
C VAL A 471 14.75 19.17 -1.70
N PRO A 472 13.90 18.14 -1.54
CA PRO A 472 13.70 17.50 -0.26
C PRO A 472 14.94 16.75 0.25
N ILE A 473 15.77 16.17 -0.63
CA ILE A 473 17.08 15.60 -0.25
C ILE A 473 18.00 16.69 0.32
N SER A 474 18.07 17.85 -0.33
CA SER A 474 18.88 18.98 0.15
C SER A 474 18.38 19.49 1.49
N VAL A 475 17.07 19.66 1.65
CA VAL A 475 16.45 20.10 2.92
C VAL A 475 16.66 19.06 4.02
N ALA A 476 16.55 17.76 3.72
CA ALA A 476 16.83 16.69 4.69
C ALA A 476 18.28 16.75 5.19
N THR A 477 19.22 16.99 4.27
CA THR A 477 20.65 17.13 4.59
C THR A 477 20.92 18.37 5.46
N LEU A 478 20.32 19.51 5.11
CA LEU A 478 20.41 20.75 5.89
C LEU A 478 19.82 20.58 7.30
N LEU A 479 18.67 19.92 7.41
CA LEU A 479 18.04 19.63 8.70
C LEU A 479 18.92 18.73 9.56
N ARG A 480 19.47 17.66 8.99
CA ARG A 480 20.38 16.76 9.72
C ARG A 480 21.62 17.51 10.23
N PHE A 481 22.16 18.40 9.40
CA PHE A 481 23.26 19.28 9.80
C PHE A 481 22.86 20.21 10.95
N ALA A 482 21.70 20.86 10.87
CA ALA A 482 21.21 21.76 11.93
C ALA A 482 20.94 21.02 13.24
N ILE A 483 20.33 19.82 13.20
CA ILE A 483 20.12 18.97 14.38
C ILE A 483 21.44 18.69 15.10
N LYS A 484 22.48 18.32 14.34
CA LYS A 484 23.79 18.02 14.90
C LYS A 484 24.50 19.25 15.47
N ASN A 485 24.52 20.35 14.71
CA ASN A 485 25.41 21.49 15.00
C ASN A 485 24.73 22.60 15.80
N ASP A 486 23.47 22.93 15.49
CA ASP A 486 22.75 23.99 16.20
C ASP A 486 22.21 23.49 17.54
N LEU A 487 21.71 22.24 17.58
CA LEU A 487 21.15 21.66 18.82
C LEU A 487 22.15 20.79 19.61
N GLY A 488 23.32 20.50 19.05
CA GLY A 488 24.31 19.61 19.67
C GLY A 488 23.80 18.19 19.89
N PHE A 489 22.80 17.75 19.13
CA PHE A 489 22.14 16.45 19.34
C PHE A 489 23.00 15.30 18.80
N LYS A 490 23.17 14.26 19.61
CA LYS A 490 23.84 13.01 19.22
C LYS A 490 22.77 11.96 18.95
N ASP A 491 22.72 11.49 17.71
CA ASP A 491 21.77 10.49 17.26
C ASP A 491 22.33 9.08 17.50
N GLU A 492 22.19 8.58 18.73
CA GLU A 492 22.80 7.30 19.15
C GLU A 492 22.15 6.08 18.49
N TYR A 493 20.86 6.19 18.11
CA TYR A 493 20.05 5.10 17.55
C TYR A 493 19.78 5.25 16.04
N ASP A 494 20.39 6.25 15.39
CA ASP A 494 20.18 6.58 13.97
C ASP A 494 18.70 6.90 13.64
N ASP A 495 17.97 7.50 14.58
CA ASP A 495 16.56 7.91 14.46
C ASP A 495 16.35 9.14 13.58
N TYR A 496 17.41 9.89 13.35
CA TYR A 496 17.43 11.10 12.53
C TYR A 496 18.38 10.92 11.34
N SER A 497 18.44 9.69 10.82
CA SER A 497 19.11 9.39 9.56
C SER A 497 18.54 10.26 8.42
N ALA A 498 19.36 10.53 7.40
CA ALA A 498 18.93 11.32 6.26
C ALA A 498 17.71 10.73 5.55
N GLU A 499 17.60 9.40 5.54
CA GLU A 499 16.44 8.67 5.02
C GLU A 499 15.18 8.95 5.85
N LYS A 500 15.22 8.78 7.18
CA LYS A 500 14.04 8.99 8.05
C LYS A 500 13.53 10.44 7.96
N ILE A 501 14.45 11.40 7.88
CA ILE A 501 14.11 12.82 7.68
C ILE A 501 13.50 13.04 6.29
N LEU A 502 14.15 12.54 5.23
CA LEU A 502 13.67 12.66 3.86
C LEU A 502 12.27 12.06 3.70
N SER A 503 12.06 10.82 4.14
CA SER A 503 10.78 10.12 4.15
C SER A 503 9.71 10.94 4.87
N SER A 504 10.05 11.53 6.02
CA SER A 504 9.10 12.37 6.77
C SER A 504 8.75 13.66 6.03
N LEU A 505 9.71 14.28 5.33
CA LEU A 505 9.45 15.46 4.52
C LEU A 505 8.46 15.16 3.39
N ILE A 506 8.70 14.09 2.63
CA ILE A 506 7.98 13.78 1.39
C ILE A 506 6.73 12.92 1.58
N LEU A 507 6.56 12.26 2.73
CA LEU A 507 5.36 11.46 3.02
C LEU A 507 4.37 12.19 3.92
N ILE A 508 4.85 13.09 4.80
CA ILE A 508 4.02 13.74 5.83
C ILE A 508 4.04 15.26 5.70
N VAL A 509 5.21 15.89 5.81
CA VAL A 509 5.29 17.36 5.96
C VAL A 509 4.78 18.07 4.72
N TYR A 510 5.24 17.61 3.57
CA TYR A 510 4.88 18.15 2.27
C TYR A 510 4.86 17.00 1.26
N PRO A 511 3.74 16.25 1.21
CA PRO A 511 3.63 15.03 0.43
C PRO A 511 4.05 15.20 -1.03
N ARG A 512 4.79 14.24 -1.59
CA ARG A 512 5.23 14.25 -2.98
C ARG A 512 5.22 12.86 -3.58
N SER A 513 5.08 12.80 -4.91
CA SER A 513 5.28 11.55 -5.63
C SER A 513 6.72 11.11 -5.47
N MET A 514 6.88 9.83 -5.15
CA MET A 514 8.16 9.15 -5.03
C MET A 514 8.61 8.53 -6.37
N ALA A 515 8.03 9.00 -7.48
CA ALA A 515 8.48 8.75 -8.84
C ALA A 515 10.01 8.88 -8.95
N GLY A 516 10.66 7.80 -9.39
CA GLY A 516 12.12 7.69 -9.49
C GLY A 516 12.82 7.00 -8.31
N LEU A 517 12.12 6.71 -7.21
CA LEU A 517 12.61 5.94 -6.05
C LEU A 517 11.82 4.64 -5.78
N ASN A 518 10.72 4.43 -6.51
CA ASN A 518 9.93 3.20 -6.47
C ASN A 518 10.72 2.03 -7.07
N LEU A 519 10.67 0.85 -6.43
CA LEU A 519 11.28 -0.37 -6.96
C LEU A 519 10.46 -1.02 -8.07
N ASN A 520 9.20 -0.63 -8.26
CA ASN A 520 8.32 -1.16 -9.31
C ASN A 520 7.51 0.00 -9.95
N PRO A 521 8.14 0.96 -10.66
CA PRO A 521 7.41 2.10 -11.19
C PRO A 521 6.55 1.73 -12.40
N ASN A 522 5.36 2.34 -12.47
CA ASN A 522 4.54 2.31 -13.68
C ASN A 522 5.09 3.30 -14.76
N GLN A 523 4.73 3.10 -16.03
CA GLN A 523 5.11 4.00 -17.13
C GLN A 523 4.71 5.48 -16.89
N GLU A 524 3.58 5.70 -16.21
CA GLU A 524 3.04 7.03 -15.84
C GLU A 524 3.82 7.72 -14.71
N GLU A 525 4.69 7.01 -13.97
CA GLU A 525 5.54 7.57 -12.90
C GLU A 525 6.76 8.33 -13.45
N THR A 526 6.70 8.75 -14.72
CA THR A 526 7.74 9.55 -15.38
C THR A 526 7.44 11.06 -15.36
N GLU A 527 6.23 11.47 -14.96
CA GLU A 527 5.85 12.87 -14.84
C GLU A 527 6.51 13.55 -13.61
N PHE A 528 7.08 14.75 -13.82
CA PHE A 528 7.82 15.48 -12.79
C PHE A 528 6.89 16.39 -11.98
N GLN A 529 6.91 16.24 -10.65
CA GLN A 529 6.34 17.24 -9.75
C GLN A 529 7.32 18.41 -9.57
N PHE A 530 6.87 19.62 -9.90
CA PHE A 530 7.67 20.82 -9.69
C PHE A 530 7.84 21.10 -8.20
N ASN A 531 9.03 21.54 -7.80
CA ASN A 531 9.34 21.84 -6.40
C ASN A 531 9.77 23.29 -6.20
N GLU A 532 9.13 23.94 -5.23
CA GLU A 532 9.49 25.27 -4.76
C GLU A 532 10.03 25.14 -3.35
N ILE A 533 11.35 25.26 -3.24
CA ILE A 533 12.07 25.08 -1.97
C ILE A 533 11.54 26.00 -0.87
N GLU A 534 11.12 27.21 -1.22
CA GLU A 534 10.44 28.14 -0.33
C GLU A 534 9.23 27.53 0.36
N LEU A 535 8.36 26.83 -0.38
CA LEU A 535 7.14 26.28 0.18
C LEU A 535 7.45 25.15 1.16
N LEU A 536 8.42 24.30 0.83
CA LEU A 536 8.86 23.23 1.71
C LEU A 536 9.46 23.79 3.00
N LEU A 537 10.32 24.81 2.91
CA LEU A 537 10.92 25.45 4.09
C LEU A 537 9.91 26.25 4.92
N GLU A 538 8.96 26.93 4.28
CA GLU A 538 7.85 27.57 4.98
C GLU A 538 7.00 26.55 5.72
N ARG A 539 6.64 25.44 5.07
CA ARG A 539 5.87 24.35 5.67
C ARG A 539 6.64 23.68 6.81
N LEU A 540 7.96 23.57 6.70
CA LEU A 540 8.82 23.07 7.75
C LEU A 540 8.73 23.94 9.01
N CYS A 541 8.77 25.26 8.86
CA CYS A 541 8.83 26.18 10.00
C CYS A 541 7.47 26.69 10.50
N LYS A 542 6.40 26.63 9.69
CA LYS A 542 5.06 27.17 10.03
C LYS A 542 4.01 26.06 10.17
N LYS A 543 3.00 26.34 11.00
CA LYS A 543 1.82 25.49 11.12
C LYS A 543 0.92 25.69 9.90
N THR A 544 0.09 24.68 9.64
CA THR A 544 -1.08 24.82 8.75
C THR A 544 -2.33 24.92 9.62
N TYR A 545 -3.52 24.94 9.01
CA TYR A 545 -4.74 24.92 9.80
C TYR A 545 -4.87 23.63 10.60
N LEU A 546 -4.58 22.49 9.97
CA LEU A 546 -4.82 21.16 10.55
C LEU A 546 -3.55 20.45 11.04
N MET A 547 -2.35 20.99 10.80
CA MET A 547 -1.09 20.31 11.13
C MET A 547 -0.09 21.21 11.85
N GLU A 548 0.66 20.58 12.76
CA GLU A 548 1.84 21.16 13.38
C GLU A 548 2.94 21.47 12.36
N THR A 549 3.95 22.24 12.79
CA THR A 549 5.11 22.57 11.94
C THR A 549 5.81 21.30 11.48
N GLY A 550 6.38 21.31 10.27
CA GLY A 550 7.13 20.16 9.79
C GLY A 550 8.32 19.81 10.69
N TRP A 551 8.97 20.81 11.27
CA TRP A 551 10.04 20.61 12.25
C TRP A 551 9.53 19.85 13.48
N GLN A 552 8.37 20.21 14.03
CA GLN A 552 7.85 19.54 15.22
C GLN A 552 7.48 18.07 14.93
N ILE A 553 7.04 17.76 13.70
CA ILE A 553 6.80 16.38 13.24
C ILE A 553 8.13 15.60 13.15
N ILE A 554 9.17 16.21 12.56
CA ILE A 554 10.49 15.59 12.37
C ILE A 554 11.24 15.45 13.70
N ARG A 555 11.11 16.40 14.63
CA ARG A 555 11.73 16.34 15.96
C ARG A 555 11.26 15.14 16.79
N GLN A 556 10.14 14.53 16.41
CA GLN A 556 9.52 13.42 17.13
C GLN A 556 9.64 12.09 16.34
N LEU A 557 10.72 11.93 15.58
CA LEU A 557 11.04 10.68 14.88
C LEU A 557 11.48 9.56 15.81
N ALA A 558 12.01 9.91 16.99
CA ALA A 558 12.27 8.95 18.06
C ALA A 558 11.04 8.80 18.96
N TRP A 559 10.84 7.60 19.49
CA TRP A 559 9.71 7.29 20.36
C TRP A 559 9.80 8.03 21.71
N ASP A 560 10.91 7.86 22.42
CA ASP A 560 11.12 8.43 23.75
C ASP A 560 11.55 9.90 23.63
N GLU A 561 10.98 10.78 24.46
CA GLU A 561 11.31 12.22 24.46
C GLU A 561 12.79 12.47 24.79
N LYS A 562 13.45 11.57 25.54
CA LYS A 562 14.88 11.65 25.86
C LYS A 562 15.77 11.47 24.61
N ASP A 563 15.28 10.74 23.60
CA ASP A 563 15.97 10.43 22.35
C ASP A 563 15.55 11.40 21.23
N GLN A 564 14.79 12.45 21.57
CA GLN A 564 14.40 13.50 20.64
C GLN A 564 15.31 14.73 20.77
N PRO A 565 15.60 15.47 19.68
CA PRO A 565 16.18 16.78 19.77
C PRO A 565 15.32 17.69 20.66
N LYS A 566 15.99 18.58 21.40
CA LYS A 566 15.31 19.53 22.29
C LYS A 566 14.30 20.36 21.52
N LYS A 567 13.19 20.70 22.20
CA LYS A 567 12.18 21.63 21.68
C LYS A 567 12.87 22.93 21.26
N SER A 568 12.66 23.30 20.01
CA SER A 568 13.35 24.40 19.34
C SER A 568 12.45 24.98 18.25
N THR A 569 12.78 26.18 17.82
CA THR A 569 12.11 26.91 16.76
C THR A 569 12.84 26.73 15.44
N CYS A 570 12.09 26.51 14.37
CA CYS A 570 12.61 26.49 13.00
C CYS A 570 12.48 27.88 12.40
N LYS A 571 13.59 28.42 11.90
CA LYS A 571 13.60 29.61 11.04
C LYS A 571 14.40 29.30 9.78
N PHE A 572 14.02 29.90 8.67
CA PHE A 572 14.85 29.88 7.47
C PHE A 572 15.11 31.30 6.98
N GLU A 573 16.34 31.55 6.54
CA GLU A 573 16.77 32.85 6.03
C GLU A 573 17.21 32.72 4.57
N LYS A 574 16.91 33.73 3.76
CA LYS A 574 17.39 33.82 2.37
C LYS A 574 18.64 34.70 2.33
N GLY A 575 19.80 34.10 2.08
CA GLY A 575 21.05 34.81 1.78
C GLY A 575 21.26 34.96 0.28
N LYS A 576 21.67 36.15 -0.18
CA LYS A 576 22.19 36.35 -1.54
C LYS A 576 23.72 36.35 -1.50
N ILE A 577 24.37 35.47 -2.26
CA ILE A 577 25.79 35.66 -2.61
C ILE A 577 25.86 36.29 -4.00
N LYS A 578 26.81 37.23 -4.17
CA LYS A 578 27.06 37.98 -5.42
C LYS A 578 27.02 37.04 -6.64
N TYR A 579 26.06 37.32 -7.52
CA TYR A 579 25.83 36.71 -8.83
C TYR A 579 25.63 35.18 -8.82
N TYR A 580 24.36 34.77 -8.89
CA TYR A 580 23.84 33.44 -9.29
C TYR A 580 23.50 32.36 -8.22
N PHE A 581 23.72 32.57 -6.90
CA PHE A 581 23.29 31.56 -5.89
C PHE A 581 22.46 32.14 -4.73
N ILE A 582 21.31 31.51 -4.46
CA ILE A 582 20.49 31.71 -3.24
C ILE A 582 20.91 30.64 -2.23
N ILE A 583 21.43 31.06 -1.07
CA ILE A 583 21.65 30.14 0.06
C ILE A 583 20.44 30.24 0.98
N GLN A 584 19.89 29.08 1.35
CA GLN A 584 18.88 28.98 2.39
C GLN A 584 19.49 28.25 3.57
N LYS A 585 19.51 28.91 4.74
CA LYS A 585 19.96 28.32 6.00
C LYS A 585 18.73 27.96 6.83
N VAL A 586 18.65 26.71 7.29
CA VAL A 586 17.72 26.33 8.37
C VAL A 586 18.46 26.56 9.68
N ILE A 587 17.83 27.29 10.58
CA ILE A 587 18.35 27.58 11.92
C ILE A 587 17.38 26.97 12.92
N LEU A 588 17.89 26.11 13.78
CA LEU A 588 17.15 25.56 14.91
C LEU A 588 17.63 26.25 16.18
N ASN A 589 16.76 27.03 16.84
CA ASN A 589 17.07 27.73 18.09
C ASN A 589 16.26 27.21 19.26
#